data_AF-A0A3N5LWK1-F1
#
_entry.id   AF-A0A3N5LWK1-F1
#
_cell.length_a   1.000
_cell.length_b   1.000
_cell.length_c   1.000
_cell.angle_alpha   90.00
_cell.angle_beta   90.00
_cell.angle_gamma   90.00
#
_symmetry.space_group_name_H-M   'P 1'
#
loop_
_entity.id
_entity.type
_entity.pdbx_description
1 polymer ?
#
loop_
_entity_poly.entity_id
_entity_poly.type
_entity_poly.pdbx_seq_one_letter_code
_entity_poly.pdbx_strand_id
1 'polypeptide(L)'
;MPACFLGVMIVFGCLSFVPVAGQERMPWPGSAPEGRLERKLDPLQVQSILDSLNEESQKQYSEDFIVKYYLDLGPLNRVQVNPQLWKRLSLSERRQLGNRFAKAFKGTGLLFCQFFAGDALVGKVKSDPIRGGLKFELAN
;
A
#
# COMPACT_ATOMS: atom_id res chain seq x y z
N MET A 1 -44.42 -13.39 -54.01
CA MET A 1 -45.24 -13.87 -52.87
C MET A 1 -44.40 -14.85 -52.05
N PRO A 2 -44.46 -14.78 -50.72
CA PRO A 2 -43.47 -15.37 -49.81
C PRO A 2 -43.80 -16.83 -49.46
N ALA A 3 -42.77 -17.61 -49.14
CA ALA A 3 -42.88 -18.78 -48.27
C ALA A 3 -41.58 -18.79 -47.44
N CYS A 4 -41.64 -18.27 -46.21
CA CYS A 4 -41.97 -19.03 -45.01
C CYS A 4 -40.84 -20.00 -44.64
N PHE A 5 -40.09 -19.57 -43.61
CA PHE A 5 -39.40 -20.39 -42.63
C PHE A 5 -39.98 -21.80 -42.47
N LEU A 6 -39.12 -22.82 -42.43
CA LEU A 6 -38.94 -23.71 -41.27
C LEU A 6 -37.93 -24.81 -41.62
N GLY A 7 -36.92 -24.99 -40.78
CA GLY A 7 -35.95 -26.07 -40.95
C GLY A 7 -34.82 -26.04 -39.95
N VAL A 8 -35.17 -25.97 -38.66
CA VAL A 8 -34.25 -26.25 -37.55
C VAL A 8 -34.00 -27.75 -37.50
N MET A 9 -32.72 -28.17 -37.43
CA MET A 9 -32.18 -29.38 -36.75
C MET A 9 -30.68 -29.46 -37.13
N ILE A 10 -29.78 -28.93 -36.29
CA ILE A 10 -29.11 -29.63 -35.19
C ILE A 10 -28.19 -30.75 -35.70
N VAL A 11 -26.88 -30.57 -35.46
CA VAL A 11 -25.85 -31.49 -34.95
C VAL A 11 -24.50 -31.11 -35.59
N PHE A 12 -23.84 -30.10 -35.01
CA PHE A 12 -22.38 -29.97 -35.02
C PHE A 12 -22.01 -30.21 -33.55
N GLY A 13 -21.46 -31.36 -33.16
CA GLY A 13 -20.22 -31.90 -33.68
C GLY A 13 -19.11 -31.46 -32.74
N CYS A 14 -19.08 -32.09 -31.55
CA CYS A 14 -18.02 -32.14 -30.55
C CYS A 14 -16.84 -31.16 -30.73
N LEU A 15 -16.99 -29.92 -30.29
CA LEU A 15 -15.85 -29.10 -29.90
C LEU A 15 -15.42 -29.52 -28.50
N SER A 16 -14.26 -30.16 -28.45
CA SER A 16 -13.55 -30.64 -27.28
C SER A 16 -13.37 -29.53 -26.24
N PHE A 17 -14.28 -29.48 -25.27
CA PHE A 17 -13.98 -28.89 -23.97
C PHE A 17 -12.97 -29.80 -23.29
N VAL A 18 -11.68 -29.48 -23.46
CA VAL A 18 -10.67 -29.90 -22.48
C VAL A 18 -10.94 -29.00 -21.26
N PRO A 19 -11.45 -29.52 -20.13
CA PRO A 19 -11.35 -28.76 -18.91
C PRO A 19 -9.86 -28.60 -18.66
N VAL A 20 -9.36 -27.38 -18.73
CA VAL A 20 -8.07 -27.04 -18.12
C VAL A 20 -8.29 -27.28 -16.63
N ALA A 21 -8.10 -28.53 -16.23
CA ALA A 21 -7.97 -28.94 -14.85
C ALA A 21 -6.92 -28.01 -14.26
N GLY A 22 -7.32 -27.31 -13.20
CA GLY A 22 -6.51 -26.33 -12.51
C GLY A 22 -5.11 -26.88 -12.31
N GLN A 23 -4.14 -26.28 -13.00
CA GLN A 23 -2.75 -26.41 -12.63
C GLN A 23 -2.62 -25.58 -11.35
N GLU A 24 -3.06 -26.18 -10.22
CA GLU A 24 -2.73 -25.70 -8.89
C GLU A 24 -1.22 -25.57 -8.86
N ARG A 25 -0.74 -24.32 -8.95
CA ARG A 25 0.66 -24.00 -8.67
C ARG A 25 0.93 -24.56 -7.28
N MET A 26 1.70 -25.65 -7.23
CA MET A 26 2.17 -26.18 -5.96
C MET A 26 2.75 -25.00 -5.17
N PRO A 27 2.22 -24.73 -3.96
CA PRO A 27 2.78 -23.70 -3.10
C PRO A 27 4.26 -24.03 -2.90
N TRP A 28 5.13 -23.03 -3.08
CA TRP A 28 6.56 -23.16 -2.85
C TRP A 28 6.82 -23.89 -1.52
N PRO A 29 7.74 -24.87 -1.44
CA PRO A 29 8.02 -25.55 -0.17
C PRO A 29 8.41 -24.51 0.89
N GLY A 30 7.62 -24.43 1.98
CA GLY A 30 7.71 -23.39 3.02
C GLY A 30 6.65 -22.29 2.98
N SER A 31 5.71 -22.32 2.03
CA SER A 31 4.56 -21.39 1.94
C SER A 31 3.28 -21.90 2.61
N ALA A 32 3.40 -22.88 3.51
CA ALA A 32 2.32 -23.24 4.42
C ALA A 32 1.91 -21.97 5.21
N PRO A 33 0.63 -21.54 5.15
CA PRO A 33 0.15 -20.32 5.81
C PRO A 33 0.04 -20.47 7.33
N GLU A 34 0.22 -21.69 7.85
CA GLU A 34 0.15 -22.00 9.26
C GLU A 34 1.36 -21.42 10.00
N GLY A 35 1.19 -20.20 10.52
CA GLY A 35 2.16 -19.57 11.41
C GLY A 35 2.83 -18.30 10.86
N ARG A 36 2.53 -17.89 9.61
CA ARG A 36 2.91 -16.54 9.18
C ARG A 36 1.94 -15.57 9.84
N LEU A 37 2.41 -14.87 10.88
CA LEU A 37 1.76 -13.67 11.41
C LEU A 37 1.78 -12.61 10.29
N GLU A 38 0.86 -12.71 9.34
CA GLU A 38 0.47 -11.62 8.45
C GLU A 38 -0.22 -10.59 9.34
N ARG A 39 0.57 -9.77 10.04
CA ARG A 39 0.06 -8.55 10.66
C ARG A 39 -0.28 -7.59 9.54
N LYS A 40 -1.44 -7.81 8.92
CA LYS A 40 -2.04 -6.88 7.97
C LYS A 40 -2.35 -5.60 8.73
N LEU A 41 -1.96 -4.49 8.14
CA LEU A 41 -2.33 -3.17 8.64
C LEU A 41 -3.85 -3.03 8.48
N ASP A 42 -4.56 -2.69 9.55
CA ASP A 42 -6.00 -2.41 9.46
C ASP A 42 -6.23 -1.17 8.57
N PRO A 43 -6.92 -1.30 7.42
CA PRO A 43 -7.14 -0.19 6.50
C PRO A 43 -7.85 1.00 7.15
N LEU A 44 -8.78 0.76 8.07
CA LEU A 44 -9.50 1.84 8.76
C LEU A 44 -8.59 2.59 9.73
N GLN A 45 -7.75 1.85 10.45
CA GLN A 45 -6.75 2.44 11.34
C GLN A 45 -5.72 3.26 10.55
N VAL A 46 -5.23 2.72 9.42
CA VAL A 46 -4.29 3.43 8.54
C VAL A 46 -4.91 4.73 8.04
N GLN A 47 -6.14 4.67 7.51
CA GLN A 47 -6.82 5.84 7.00
C GLN A 47 -6.99 6.91 8.08
N SER A 48 -7.48 6.53 9.27
CA SER A 48 -7.67 7.44 10.40
C SER A 48 -6.36 8.11 10.85
N ILE A 49 -5.24 7.37 10.87
CA ILE A 49 -3.92 7.94 11.19
C ILE A 49 -3.49 8.95 10.13
N LEU A 50 -3.64 8.61 8.85
CA LEU A 50 -3.25 9.50 7.75
C LEU A 50 -4.10 10.78 7.72
N ASP A 51 -5.40 10.66 7.94
CA ASP A 51 -6.32 11.80 8.03
C ASP A 51 -5.93 12.71 9.19
N SER A 52 -5.62 12.15 10.36
CA SER A 52 -5.17 12.91 11.53
C SER A 52 -3.85 13.66 11.25
N LEU A 53 -2.89 13.00 10.60
CA LEU A 53 -1.62 13.62 10.22
C LEU A 53 -1.80 14.75 9.19
N ASN A 54 -2.70 14.56 8.22
CA ASN A 54 -3.02 15.59 7.24
C ASN A 54 -3.80 16.76 7.85
N GLU A 55 -4.72 16.50 8.78
CA GLU A 55 -5.43 17.56 9.50
C GLU A 55 -4.47 18.43 10.33
N GLU A 56 -3.51 17.80 11.03
CA GLU A 56 -2.45 18.52 11.73
C GLU A 56 -1.57 19.34 10.77
N SER A 57 -1.21 18.76 9.62
CA SER A 57 -0.42 19.45 8.59
C SER A 57 -1.17 20.63 8.00
N GLN A 58 -2.47 20.49 7.73
CA GLN A 58 -3.33 21.57 7.26
C GLN A 58 -3.41 22.71 8.27
N LYS A 59 -3.57 22.40 9.56
CA LYS A 59 -3.58 23.42 10.63
C LYS A 59 -2.25 24.19 10.72
N GLN A 60 -1.12 23.51 10.50
CA GLN A 60 0.21 24.10 10.68
C GLN A 60 0.75 24.77 9.41
N TYR A 61 0.47 24.21 8.24
CA TYR A 61 1.08 24.55 6.95
C TYR A 61 0.09 24.85 5.82
N SER A 62 -1.23 24.75 6.08
CA SER A 62 -2.30 24.94 5.09
C SER A 62 -2.22 23.97 3.89
N GLU A 63 -1.53 22.85 4.05
CA GLU A 63 -1.34 21.83 3.01
C GLU A 63 -1.31 20.43 3.59
N ASP A 64 -1.77 19.45 2.81
CA ASP A 64 -1.68 18.04 3.16
C ASP A 64 -0.22 17.59 3.16
N PHE A 65 0.14 16.78 4.15
CA PHE A 65 1.47 16.21 4.24
C PHE A 65 1.61 15.01 3.29
N ILE A 66 0.66 14.08 3.34
CA ILE A 66 0.66 12.82 2.59
C ILE A 66 -0.44 12.87 1.53
N VAL A 67 -0.04 12.79 0.26
CA VAL A 67 -0.96 12.89 -0.89
C VAL A 67 -1.35 11.53 -1.45
N LYS A 68 -0.49 10.50 -1.30
CA LYS A 68 -0.77 9.11 -1.68
C LYS A 68 -0.06 8.17 -0.72
N TYR A 69 -0.63 7.00 -0.49
CA TYR A 69 0.00 5.96 0.32
C TYR A 69 -0.18 4.59 -0.34
N TYR A 70 0.80 3.73 -0.13
CA TYR A 70 0.86 2.36 -0.62
C TYR A 70 1.37 1.53 0.56
N LEU A 71 0.46 1.22 1.47
CA LEU A 71 0.73 0.46 2.69
C LEU A 71 0.09 -0.92 2.56
N ASP A 72 0.73 -1.94 3.12
CA ASP A 72 0.29 -3.34 3.07
C ASP A 72 0.37 -4.03 1.68
N LEU A 73 0.95 -3.36 0.67
CA LEU A 73 1.18 -3.92 -0.67
C LEU A 73 2.43 -4.81 -0.78
N GLY A 74 2.86 -5.44 0.32
CA GLY A 74 4.07 -6.27 0.41
C GLY A 74 5.24 -5.58 1.14
N PRO A 75 6.51 -5.96 0.88
CA PRO A 75 7.66 -5.46 1.66
C PRO A 75 7.99 -3.98 1.43
N LEU A 76 7.34 -3.33 0.45
CA LEU A 76 7.66 -1.99 -0.04
C LEU A 76 6.55 -0.99 0.29
N ASN A 77 6.29 -0.81 1.58
CA ASN A 77 5.44 0.28 2.04
C ASN A 77 6.05 1.64 1.64
N ARG A 78 5.23 2.51 1.06
CA ARG A 78 5.66 3.85 0.65
C ARG A 78 4.53 4.87 0.80
N VAL A 79 4.92 6.11 1.06
CA VAL A 79 4.04 7.28 1.08
C VAL A 79 4.61 8.35 0.17
N GLN A 80 3.71 9.01 -0.55
CA GLN A 80 4.00 10.19 -1.34
C GLN A 80 3.71 11.41 -0.47
N VAL A 81 4.73 12.19 -0.16
CA VAL A 81 4.56 13.49 0.49
C VAL A 81 4.30 14.57 -0.53
N ASN A 82 3.61 15.63 -0.12
CA ASN A 82 3.42 16.82 -0.95
C ASN A 82 4.79 17.46 -1.28
N PRO A 83 5.20 17.50 -2.56
CA PRO A 83 6.51 18.00 -2.95
C PRO A 83 6.66 19.52 -2.76
N GLN A 84 5.57 20.28 -2.84
CA GLN A 84 5.59 21.74 -2.64
C GLN A 84 5.78 22.08 -1.16
N LEU A 85 5.03 21.41 -0.29
CA LEU A 85 5.25 21.48 1.15
C LEU A 85 6.68 21.07 1.50
N TRP A 86 7.13 19.90 1.03
CA TRP A 86 8.45 19.37 1.38
C TRP A 86 9.60 20.32 1.04
N LYS A 87 9.55 20.97 -0.13
CA LYS A 87 10.57 21.95 -0.56
C LYS A 87 10.66 23.17 0.35
N ARG A 88 9.53 23.66 0.87
CA ARG A 88 9.45 24.84 1.73
C ARG A 88 9.87 24.56 3.17
N LEU A 89 9.66 23.34 3.65
CA LEU A 89 10.04 22.94 5.00
C LEU A 89 11.56 22.92 5.20
N SER A 90 11.99 23.39 6.37
CA SER A 90 13.35 23.25 6.85
C SER A 90 13.69 21.79 7.21
N LEU A 91 14.97 21.48 7.37
CA LEU A 91 15.43 20.14 7.74
C LEU A 91 14.86 19.67 9.11
N SER A 92 14.72 20.57 10.07
CA SER A 92 14.13 20.26 11.38
C SER A 92 12.65 19.92 11.28
N GLU A 93 11.88 20.68 10.49
CA GLU A 93 10.46 20.44 10.26
C GLU A 93 10.20 19.14 9.51
N ARG A 94 11.02 18.84 8.48
CA ARG A 94 10.97 17.55 7.77
C ARG A 94 11.20 16.38 8.73
N ARG A 95 12.17 16.48 9.64
CA ARG A 95 12.38 15.48 10.70
C ARG A 95 11.19 15.41 11.65
N GLN A 96 10.61 16.54 12.02
CA GLN A 96 9.49 16.58 12.94
C GLN A 96 8.26 15.87 12.36
N LEU A 97 7.90 16.15 11.10
CA LEU A 97 6.79 15.47 10.43
C LEU A 97 7.03 13.96 10.27
N GLY A 98 8.25 13.57 9.86
CA GLY A 98 8.61 12.16 9.78
C GLY A 98 8.56 11.44 11.14
N ASN A 99 9.00 12.10 12.21
CA ASN A 99 8.91 11.57 13.57
C ASN A 99 7.46 11.47 14.07
N ARG A 100 6.60 12.43 13.73
CA ARG A 100 5.16 12.37 14.03
C ARG A 100 4.51 11.18 13.33
N PHE A 101 4.82 10.96 12.06
CA PHE A 101 4.37 9.76 11.34
C PHE A 101 4.84 8.48 12.03
N ALA A 102 6.13 8.37 12.35
CA ALA A 102 6.68 7.19 13.02
C ALA A 102 5.98 6.91 14.37
N LYS A 103 5.67 7.97 15.12
CA LYS A 103 4.92 7.88 16.38
C LYS A 103 3.48 7.43 16.17
N ALA A 104 2.79 7.98 15.16
CA ALA A 104 1.39 7.68 14.89
C ALA A 104 1.19 6.21 14.45
N PHE A 105 2.16 5.65 13.72
CA PHE A 105 2.16 4.23 13.32
C PHE A 105 2.79 3.29 14.37
N LYS A 106 3.11 3.76 15.57
CA LYS A 106 3.65 2.88 16.62
C LYS A 106 2.59 1.87 17.05
N GLY A 107 2.90 0.58 16.93
CA GLY A 107 2.02 -0.51 17.37
C GLY A 107 1.01 -1.00 16.32
N THR A 108 0.99 -0.40 15.13
CA THR A 108 0.09 -0.81 14.02
C THR A 108 0.60 -2.03 13.24
N GLY A 109 1.84 -2.46 13.51
CA GLY A 109 2.50 -3.53 12.76
C GLY A 109 3.33 -3.02 11.57
N LEU A 110 3.35 -1.71 11.30
CA LEU A 110 4.24 -1.12 10.30
C LEU A 110 5.71 -1.33 10.72
N LEU A 111 6.50 -1.97 9.87
CA LEU A 111 7.94 -2.22 10.13
C LEU A 111 8.86 -1.28 9.35
N PHE A 112 8.40 -0.85 8.17
CA PHE A 112 9.17 -0.07 7.22
C PHE A 112 8.23 0.78 6.38
N CYS A 113 8.64 1.99 6.01
CA CYS A 113 7.95 2.84 5.03
C CYS A 113 8.93 3.82 4.37
N GLN A 114 8.83 4.03 3.06
CA GLN A 114 9.64 5.01 2.32
C GLN A 114 8.84 6.27 1.99
N PHE A 115 9.47 7.43 2.08
CA PHE A 115 8.86 8.74 1.81
C PHE A 115 9.39 9.26 0.48
N PHE A 116 8.49 9.59 -0.44
CA PHE A 116 8.82 10.14 -1.75
C PHE A 116 8.22 11.52 -1.95
N ALA A 117 8.99 12.47 -2.50
CA ALA A 117 8.52 13.78 -2.94
C ALA A 117 8.75 13.89 -4.46
N GLY A 118 7.68 13.76 -5.26
CA GLY A 118 7.84 13.40 -6.67
C GLY A 118 8.54 12.05 -6.79
N ASP A 119 9.59 11.98 -7.60
CA ASP A 119 10.38 10.76 -7.81
C ASP A 119 11.56 10.62 -6.81
N ALA A 120 11.80 11.63 -5.96
CA ALA A 120 12.91 11.62 -5.02
C ALA A 120 12.53 10.91 -3.71
N LEU A 121 13.35 9.94 -3.30
CA LEU A 121 13.30 9.37 -1.96
C LEU A 121 13.83 10.42 -0.96
N VAL A 122 12.98 10.88 -0.06
CA VAL A 122 13.30 11.96 0.90
C VAL A 122 13.45 11.49 2.34
N GLY A 123 13.00 10.27 2.64
CA GLY A 123 13.13 9.71 3.98
C GLY A 123 12.65 8.27 4.08
N LYS A 124 12.91 7.67 5.23
CA LYS A 124 12.50 6.30 5.55
C LYS A 124 12.08 6.24 7.01
N VAL A 125 11.03 5.49 7.27
CA VAL A 125 10.65 5.05 8.61
C VAL A 125 11.02 3.58 8.73
N LYS A 126 11.75 3.22 9.79
CA LYS A 126 12.18 1.85 10.06
C LYS A 126 11.89 1.48 11.51
N SER A 127 11.70 0.19 11.75
CA SER A 127 11.66 -0.35 13.11
C SER A 127 12.98 -0.05 13.84
N ASP A 128 12.87 0.52 15.04
CA ASP A 128 13.98 0.75 15.95
C ASP A 128 14.03 -0.41 16.96
N PRO A 129 15.00 -1.33 16.83
CA PRO A 129 15.10 -2.50 17.71
C PRO A 129 15.56 -2.13 19.13
N ILE A 130 16.18 -0.97 19.33
CA ILE A 130 16.73 -0.55 20.63
C ILE A 130 15.61 0.09 21.46
N ARG A 131 14.76 0.92 20.84
CA ARG A 131 13.75 1.71 21.55
C ARG A 131 12.34 1.11 21.51
N GLY A 132 12.13 0.03 20.75
CA GLY A 132 10.81 -0.56 20.57
C GLY A 132 9.84 0.42 19.92
N GLY A 133 9.95 0.59 18.60
CA GLY A 133 9.06 1.48 17.86
C GLY A 133 9.51 1.71 16.42
N LEU A 134 9.13 2.87 15.89
CA LEU A 134 9.52 3.33 14.57
C LEU A 134 10.38 4.59 14.70
N LYS A 135 11.38 4.71 13.83
CA LYS A 135 12.26 5.86 13.75
C LYS A 135 12.27 6.39 12.32
N PHE A 136 12.20 7.71 12.19
CA PHE A 136 12.37 8.39 10.92
C PHE A 136 13.84 8.74 10.66
N GLU A 137 14.27 8.54 9.42
CA GLU A 137 15.59 8.86 8.89
C GLU A 137 15.40 9.67 7.61
N LEU A 138 16.01 10.86 7.54
CA LEU A 138 16.07 11.61 6.29
C LEU A 138 16.97 10.87 5.30
N ALA A 139 16.59 10.89 4.02
CA ALA A 139 17.49 10.51 2.95
C ALA A 139 18.53 11.63 2.75
N ASN A 140 19.79 11.24 2.56
CA ASN A 140 20.88 12.16 2.23
C ASN A 140 20.77 12.64 0.79
#